data_AF-X1UX33-F1
#
_entry.id   AF-X1UX33-F1
#
_cell.length_a   1.000
_cell.length_b   1.000
_cell.length_c   1.000
_cell.angle_alpha   90.00
_cell.angle_beta   90.00
_cell.angle_gamma   90.00
#
_symmetry.space_group_name_H-M   'P 1'
#
loop_
_entity.id
_entity.type
_entity.pdbx_description
1 polymer ?
#
loop_
_entity_poly.entity_id
_entity_poly.type
_entity_poly.pdbx_seq_one_letter_code
_entity_poly.pdbx_strand_id
1 'polypeptide(L)'
;DRQALVEKLESAKHILNNARSGANLSEELPQLRALLGAHQDLAATILASDGAVLFSDPRAVEVPGRFRRADEQSMWEWQKDEHMYRGMTAQISVTDQPEPLTALLILDVTNHTHFFDTLQRWFWIGLVISALVSAALGWVVARSGLRPLRQVTDVASGMSARSLQERIPLEPVPQELQQLVLSFNAMLARLEEAFIRLSNFSADIAHELRTPVSRSGFYAWQQRPPSAREMANRRLSK
;
A
#
# COMPACT_ATOMS: atom_id res chain seq x y z
N ASP A 1 -18.74 -0.71 28.66
CA ASP A 1 -20.16 -0.33 28.45
C ASP A 1 -21.17 -1.35 28.96
N ARG A 2 -21.11 -2.64 28.57
CA ARG A 2 -22.01 -3.68 29.10
C ARG A 2 -22.03 -3.75 30.64
N GLN A 3 -20.86 -3.68 31.28
CA GLN A 3 -20.73 -3.76 32.73
C GLN A 3 -21.35 -2.54 33.45
N ALA A 4 -21.15 -1.34 32.91
CA ALA A 4 -21.77 -0.13 33.44
C ALA A 4 -23.30 -0.19 33.35
N LEU A 5 -23.85 -0.71 32.25
CA LEU A 5 -25.28 -0.93 32.09
C LEU A 5 -25.84 -1.95 33.09
N VAL A 6 -25.12 -3.05 33.31
CA VAL A 6 -25.50 -4.09 34.28
C VAL A 6 -25.48 -3.52 35.70
N GLU A 7 -24.44 -2.78 36.10
CA GLU A 7 -24.35 -2.14 37.42
C GLU A 7 -25.48 -1.12 37.66
N LYS A 8 -25.86 -0.36 36.62
CA LYS A 8 -26.95 0.62 36.69
C LYS A 8 -28.33 -0.03 36.74
N LEU A 9 -28.52 -1.12 35.99
CA LEU A 9 -29.73 -1.93 36.09
C LEU A 9 -29.86 -2.56 37.47
N GLU A 10 -28.79 -3.15 38.00
CA GLU A 10 -28.79 -3.73 39.34
C GLU A 10 -29.10 -2.68 40.42
N SER A 11 -28.58 -1.45 40.27
CA SER A 11 -28.93 -0.33 41.15
C SER A 11 -30.41 0.03 41.07
N ALA A 12 -30.97 0.16 39.86
CA ALA A 12 -32.40 0.43 39.66
C ALA A 12 -33.28 -0.71 40.20
N LYS A 13 -32.87 -1.97 39.97
CA LYS A 13 -33.51 -3.17 40.51
C LYS A 13 -33.48 -3.16 42.04
N HIS A 14 -32.37 -2.77 42.65
CA HIS A 14 -32.24 -2.68 44.11
C HIS A 14 -33.17 -1.62 44.73
N ILE A 15 -33.32 -0.46 44.09
CA ILE A 15 -34.23 0.61 44.56
C ILE A 15 -35.69 0.14 44.46
N LEU A 16 -36.04 -0.47 43.32
CA LEU A 16 -37.38 -1.02 43.08
C LEU A 16 -37.68 -2.22 44.00
N ASN A 17 -36.67 -3.03 44.32
CA ASN A 17 -36.78 -4.11 45.30
C ASN A 17 -36.85 -3.59 46.74
N ASN A 18 -36.31 -2.42 47.06
CA ASN A 18 -36.45 -1.82 48.40
C ASN A 18 -37.86 -1.26 48.63
N ALA A 19 -38.56 -0.83 47.58
CA ALA A 19 -39.99 -0.49 47.65
C ALA A 19 -40.87 -1.68 48.12
N ARG A 20 -40.34 -2.90 48.05
CA ARG A 20 -40.96 -4.15 48.57
C ARG A 20 -41.15 -4.16 50.09
N SER A 21 -40.43 -3.32 50.84
CA SER A 21 -40.40 -3.37 52.31
C SER A 21 -41.49 -2.57 53.03
N GLY A 22 -42.50 -2.06 52.32
CA GLY A 22 -43.71 -1.50 52.95
C GLY A 22 -44.07 -0.05 52.59
N ALA A 23 -43.45 0.53 51.55
CA ALA A 23 -43.85 1.83 51.01
C ALA A 23 -44.71 1.63 49.75
N ASN A 24 -45.74 2.46 49.56
CA ASN A 24 -46.53 2.43 48.34
C ASN A 24 -45.62 2.73 47.15
N LEU A 25 -45.76 1.99 46.04
CA LEU A 25 -44.95 2.19 44.81
C LEU A 25 -44.90 3.67 44.40
N SER A 26 -46.02 4.41 44.58
CA SER A 26 -46.17 5.84 44.31
C SER A 26 -45.25 6.76 45.13
N GLU A 27 -44.79 6.35 46.32
CA GLU A 27 -43.88 7.14 47.17
C GLU A 27 -42.41 7.01 46.75
N GLU A 28 -42.06 5.90 46.07
CA GLU A 28 -40.70 5.62 45.61
C GLU A 28 -40.46 6.06 44.15
N LEU A 29 -41.52 6.30 43.37
CA LEU A 29 -41.42 6.84 42.00
C LEU A 29 -40.63 8.16 41.90
N PRO A 30 -40.78 9.13 42.82
CA PRO A 30 -39.99 10.36 42.80
C PRO A 30 -38.49 10.12 43.02
N GLN A 31 -38.12 9.18 43.90
CA GLN A 31 -36.71 8.82 44.15
C GLN A 31 -36.08 8.12 42.94
N LEU A 32 -36.82 7.18 42.34
CA LEU A 32 -36.42 6.53 41.10
C LEU A 32 -36.23 7.57 39.98
N ARG A 33 -37.16 8.52 39.85
CA ARG A 33 -37.06 9.61 38.87
C ARG A 33 -35.86 10.52 39.12
N ALA A 34 -35.52 10.81 40.38
CA ALA A 34 -34.33 11.59 40.72
C ALA A 34 -33.04 10.86 40.33
N LEU A 35 -32.98 9.54 40.58
CA LEU A 35 -31.83 8.71 40.23
C LEU A 35 -31.67 8.51 38.72
N LEU A 36 -32.78 8.35 37.99
CA LEU A 36 -32.80 8.34 36.52
C LEU A 36 -32.49 9.72 35.93
N GLY A 37 -32.95 10.79 36.57
CA GLY A 37 -32.70 12.18 36.16
C GLY A 37 -31.24 12.60 36.29
N ALA A 38 -30.49 12.00 37.22
CA ALA A 38 -29.05 12.23 37.36
C ALA A 38 -28.22 11.71 36.16
N HIS A 39 -28.80 10.87 35.31
CA HIS A 39 -28.15 10.30 34.13
C HIS A 39 -28.88 10.77 32.86
N GLN A 40 -28.20 11.55 32.02
CA GLN A 40 -28.84 12.17 30.84
C GLN A 40 -29.27 11.14 29.78
N ASP A 41 -28.59 10.01 29.72
CA ASP A 41 -28.77 8.98 28.68
C ASP A 41 -29.67 7.82 29.10
N LEU A 42 -30.09 7.76 30.37
CA LEU A 42 -30.85 6.65 30.94
C LEU A 42 -32.32 7.02 31.13
N ALA A 43 -33.21 6.20 30.59
CA ALA A 43 -34.65 6.27 30.80
C ALA A 43 -35.19 4.92 31.28
N ALA A 44 -36.30 4.95 32.02
CA ALA A 44 -36.98 3.73 32.45
C ALA A 44 -38.48 3.81 32.21
N THR A 45 -39.09 2.65 31.98
CA THR A 45 -40.54 2.47 31.91
C THR A 45 -40.92 1.21 32.68
N ILE A 46 -41.91 1.33 33.57
CA ILE A 46 -42.46 0.20 34.34
C ILE A 46 -43.83 -0.10 33.78
N LEU A 47 -44.04 -1.35 33.40
CA LEU A 47 -45.28 -1.89 32.89
C LEU A 47 -45.88 -2.86 33.91
N ALA A 48 -47.19 -2.82 34.04
CA ALA A 48 -47.96 -3.90 34.64
C ALA A 48 -47.94 -5.14 33.72
N SER A 49 -48.38 -6.27 34.27
CA SER A 49 -48.49 -7.56 33.58
C SER A 49 -49.47 -7.55 32.40
N ASP A 50 -50.50 -6.70 32.46
CA ASP A 50 -51.45 -6.43 31.36
C ASP A 50 -50.86 -5.51 30.27
N GLY A 51 -49.64 -4.98 30.48
CA GLY A 51 -48.97 -4.05 29.59
C GLY A 51 -49.30 -2.57 29.82
N ALA A 52 -50.09 -2.24 30.85
CA ALA A 52 -50.37 -0.86 31.23
C ALA A 52 -49.12 -0.18 31.77
N VAL A 53 -48.89 1.08 31.35
CA VAL A 53 -47.74 1.86 31.81
C VAL A 53 -48.03 2.42 33.21
N LEU A 54 -47.29 1.94 34.21
CA LEU A 54 -47.38 2.44 35.58
C LEU A 54 -46.42 3.60 35.84
N PHE A 55 -45.27 3.59 35.15
CA PHE A 55 -44.30 4.66 35.20
C PHE A 55 -43.58 4.78 33.87
N SER A 56 -43.32 6.00 33.43
CA SER A 56 -42.49 6.28 32.27
C SER A 56 -41.73 7.58 32.51
N ASP A 57 -40.40 7.55 32.33
CA ASP A 57 -39.60 8.77 32.27
C ASP A 57 -40.04 9.61 31.06
N PRO A 58 -40.12 10.95 31.15
CA PRO A 58 -40.45 11.80 30.00
C PRO A 58 -39.56 11.61 28.77
N ARG A 59 -38.33 11.12 28.98
CA ARG A 59 -37.35 10.82 27.93
C ARG A 59 -37.44 9.37 27.46
N ALA A 60 -38.31 8.54 28.05
CA ALA A 60 -38.45 7.16 27.65
C ALA A 60 -38.99 7.06 26.23
N VAL A 61 -38.24 6.35 25.38
CA VAL A 61 -38.62 6.10 24.00
C VAL A 61 -39.54 4.88 23.94
N GLU A 62 -40.53 4.93 23.06
CA GLU A 62 -41.45 3.81 22.86
C GLU A 62 -40.69 2.53 22.48
N VAL A 63 -40.80 1.52 23.35
CA VAL A 63 -40.14 0.24 23.17
C VAL A 63 -41.00 -0.69 22.29
N PRO A 64 -40.42 -1.25 21.21
CA PRO A 64 -41.10 -2.26 20.40
C PRO A 64 -41.62 -3.44 21.23
N GLY A 65 -42.86 -3.88 20.97
CA GLY A 65 -43.54 -4.91 21.78
C GLY A 65 -42.77 -6.23 21.90
N ARG A 66 -41.92 -6.58 20.94
CA ARG A 66 -41.04 -7.75 20.98
C ARG A 66 -40.05 -7.74 22.15
N PHE A 67 -39.64 -6.55 22.61
CA PHE A 67 -38.70 -6.40 23.71
C PHE A 67 -39.39 -6.31 25.06
N ARG A 68 -40.70 -5.96 25.10
CA ARG A 68 -41.47 -5.93 26.36
C ARG A 68 -41.66 -7.32 26.99
N ARG A 69 -41.50 -8.39 26.20
CA ARG A 69 -41.56 -9.79 26.66
C ARG A 69 -40.22 -10.51 26.53
N ALA A 70 -39.12 -9.77 26.39
CA ALA A 70 -37.80 -10.38 26.33
C ALA A 70 -37.48 -11.06 27.68
N ASP A 71 -36.70 -12.14 27.60
CA ASP A 71 -36.31 -12.94 28.76
C ASP A 71 -35.62 -12.07 29.84
N GLU A 72 -35.73 -12.48 31.10
CA GLU A 72 -35.15 -11.72 32.22
C GLU A 72 -33.65 -11.57 31.98
N GLN A 73 -33.14 -10.34 32.10
CA GLN A 73 -31.72 -10.01 31.87
C GLN A 73 -31.22 -10.11 30.42
N SER A 74 -32.10 -10.23 29.43
CA SER A 74 -31.69 -10.09 28.03
C SER A 74 -31.42 -8.64 27.68
N MET A 75 -30.20 -8.35 27.19
CA MET A 75 -29.85 -7.07 26.61
C MET A 75 -30.30 -7.06 25.15
N TRP A 76 -31.01 -6.01 24.75
CA TRP A 76 -31.52 -5.84 23.40
C TRP A 76 -31.18 -4.46 22.87
N GLU A 77 -31.06 -4.37 21.55
CA GLU A 77 -30.72 -3.13 20.87
C GLU A 77 -31.75 -2.87 19.80
N TRP A 78 -32.09 -1.60 19.63
CA TRP A 78 -32.90 -1.17 18.51
C TRP A 78 -32.51 0.22 18.07
N GLN A 79 -32.68 0.44 16.78
CA GLN A 79 -32.54 1.75 16.19
C GLN A 79 -33.93 2.37 16.04
N LYS A 80 -34.06 3.63 16.44
CA LYS A 80 -35.23 4.45 16.12
C LYS A 80 -34.74 5.79 15.63
N ASP A 81 -35.18 6.17 14.43
CA ASP A 81 -34.67 7.33 13.70
C ASP A 81 -33.14 7.23 13.52
N GLU A 82 -32.37 8.23 13.97
CA GLU A 82 -30.90 8.23 13.96
C GLU A 82 -30.27 7.78 15.28
N HIS A 83 -31.08 7.37 16.25
CA HIS A 83 -30.61 7.05 17.59
C HIS A 83 -30.54 5.54 17.80
N MET A 84 -29.44 5.10 18.43
CA MET A 84 -29.23 3.71 18.82
C MET A 84 -29.54 3.56 20.30
N TYR A 85 -30.57 2.77 20.60
CA TYR A 85 -30.98 2.50 21.97
C TYR A 85 -30.58 1.09 22.36
N ARG A 86 -30.05 0.97 23.56
CA ARG A 86 -29.78 -0.32 24.21
C ARG A 86 -30.67 -0.43 25.43
N GLY A 87 -31.48 -1.48 25.46
CA GLY A 87 -32.42 -1.73 26.53
C GLY A 87 -32.14 -3.03 27.27
N MET A 88 -32.71 -3.13 28.46
CA MET A 88 -32.72 -4.36 29.24
C MET A 88 -34.07 -4.51 29.94
N THR A 89 -34.56 -5.74 30.02
CA THR A 89 -35.82 -6.09 30.67
C THR A 89 -35.57 -6.84 31.96
N ALA A 90 -36.25 -6.42 33.02
CA ALA A 90 -36.23 -7.06 34.32
C ALA A 90 -37.66 -7.25 34.83
N GLN A 91 -37.95 -8.42 35.41
CA GLN A 91 -39.22 -8.68 36.07
C GLN A 91 -39.08 -8.37 37.56
N ILE A 92 -40.09 -7.73 38.13
CA ILE A 92 -40.12 -7.28 39.53
C ILE A 92 -41.40 -7.79 40.15
N SER A 93 -41.29 -8.75 41.07
CA SER A 93 -42.43 -9.21 41.86
C SER A 93 -42.69 -8.25 43.01
N VAL A 94 -43.87 -7.63 43.06
CA VAL A 94 -44.29 -6.76 44.16
C VAL A 94 -45.21 -7.54 45.09
N THR A 95 -44.97 -7.46 46.40
CA THR A 95 -45.71 -8.22 47.43
C THR A 95 -47.23 -7.98 47.38
N ASP A 96 -47.63 -6.80 46.91
CA ASP A 96 -49.03 -6.35 46.85
C ASP A 96 -49.72 -6.62 45.49
N GLN A 97 -49.02 -7.24 44.54
CA GLN A 97 -49.58 -7.67 43.26
C GLN A 97 -49.26 -9.14 42.97
N PRO A 98 -50.25 -9.96 42.59
CA PRO A 98 -50.02 -11.37 42.28
C PRO A 98 -49.21 -11.59 41.00
N GLU A 99 -49.15 -10.60 40.11
CA GLU A 99 -48.43 -10.68 38.84
C GLU A 99 -47.15 -9.81 38.86
N PRO A 100 -46.04 -10.30 38.25
CA PRO A 100 -44.79 -9.55 38.20
C PRO A 100 -44.90 -8.34 37.27
N LEU A 101 -44.32 -7.24 37.70
CA LEU A 101 -44.16 -6.03 36.90
C LEU A 101 -42.96 -6.15 35.98
N THR A 102 -43.00 -5.49 34.83
CA THR A 102 -41.88 -5.45 33.89
C THR A 102 -41.23 -4.07 33.93
N ALA A 103 -39.97 -4.00 34.39
CA ALA A 103 -39.14 -2.81 34.26
C ALA A 103 -38.29 -2.88 32.99
N LEU A 104 -38.41 -1.85 32.17
CA LEU A 104 -37.59 -1.62 30.99
C LEU A 104 -36.65 -0.46 31.29
N LEU A 105 -35.35 -0.70 31.20
CA LEU A 105 -34.34 0.35 31.17
C LEU A 105 -33.87 0.54 29.74
N ILE A 106 -33.64 1.79 29.37
CA ILE A 106 -33.30 2.24 28.02
C ILE A 106 -32.13 3.19 28.16
N LEU A 107 -31.05 2.92 27.42
CA LEU A 107 -29.90 3.80 27.31
C LEU A 107 -29.79 4.29 25.87
N ASP A 108 -29.62 5.61 25.72
CA ASP A 108 -29.22 6.22 24.47
C ASP A 108 -27.69 6.05 24.26
N VAL A 109 -27.30 5.32 23.21
CA VAL A 109 -25.90 5.03 22.86
C VAL A 109 -25.50 5.78 21.58
N THR A 110 -26.31 6.71 21.11
CA THR A 110 -26.14 7.42 19.84
C THR A 110 -24.80 8.16 19.77
N ASN A 111 -24.36 8.76 20.87
CA ASN A 111 -23.13 9.56 20.88
C ASN A 111 -21.85 8.76 20.57
N HIS A 112 -21.88 7.42 20.62
CA HIS A 112 -20.71 6.61 20.30
C HIS A 112 -20.50 6.33 18.81
N THR A 113 -21.47 6.57 17.92
CA THR A 113 -21.31 6.28 16.48
C THR A 113 -20.51 7.36 15.75
N HIS A 114 -20.70 8.64 16.09
CA HIS A 114 -19.99 9.76 15.44
C HIS A 114 -18.48 9.79 15.71
N PHE A 115 -18.04 9.22 16.83
CA PHE A 115 -16.61 9.12 17.14
C PHE A 115 -15.89 8.17 16.18
N PHE A 116 -16.48 7.00 15.92
CA PHE A 116 -15.87 6.00 15.04
C PHE A 116 -15.86 6.45 13.58
N ASP A 117 -16.92 7.11 13.10
CA ASP A 117 -16.95 7.64 11.73
C ASP A 117 -15.89 8.73 11.50
N THR A 118 -15.71 9.60 12.50
CA THR A 118 -14.69 10.65 12.43
C THR A 118 -13.29 10.04 12.42
N LEU A 119 -13.01 9.08 13.31
CA LEU A 119 -11.73 8.38 13.35
C LEU A 119 -11.45 7.64 12.05
N GLN A 120 -12.42 6.90 11.53
CA GLN A 120 -12.28 6.14 10.28
C GLN A 120 -11.96 7.08 9.11
N ARG A 121 -12.61 8.24 9.04
CA ARG A 121 -12.32 9.26 8.02
C ARG A 121 -10.89 9.80 8.14
N TRP A 122 -10.40 10.09 9.34
CA TRP A 122 -9.01 10.53 9.55
C TRP A 122 -8.00 9.43 9.19
N PHE A 123 -8.29 8.17 9.51
CA PHE A 123 -7.47 7.03 9.10
C PHE A 123 -7.38 6.91 7.58
N TRP A 124 -8.50 7.02 6.86
CA TRP A 124 -8.51 6.98 5.39
C TRP A 124 -7.72 8.15 4.78
N ILE A 125 -7.88 9.36 5.32
CA ILE A 125 -7.10 10.52 4.87
C ILE A 125 -5.61 10.28 5.09
N GLY A 126 -5.21 9.83 6.29
CA GLY A 126 -3.82 9.52 6.61
C GLY A 126 -3.24 8.43 5.71
N LEU A 127 -4.00 7.37 5.42
CA LEU A 127 -3.60 6.29 4.54
C LEU A 127 -3.36 6.77 3.10
N VAL A 128 -4.29 7.56 2.55
CA VAL A 128 -4.16 8.11 1.19
C VAL A 128 -2.95 9.04 1.09
N ILE A 129 -2.75 9.93 2.08
CA ILE A 129 -1.58 10.81 2.10
C ILE A 129 -0.29 10.01 2.18
N SER A 130 -0.21 9.02 3.08
CA SER A 130 0.97 8.16 3.22
C SER A 130 1.27 7.39 1.93
N ALA A 131 0.24 6.85 1.26
CA ALA A 131 0.38 6.16 -0.01
C ALA A 131 0.91 7.09 -1.11
N LEU A 132 0.37 8.31 -1.22
CA LEU A 132 0.83 9.31 -2.20
C LEU A 132 2.28 9.74 -1.94
N VAL A 133 2.65 9.98 -0.68
CA VAL A 133 4.02 10.33 -0.29
C VAL A 133 4.98 9.19 -0.61
N SER A 134 4.60 7.95 -0.28
CA SER A 134 5.40 6.76 -0.57
C SER A 134 5.58 6.54 -2.07
N ALA A 135 4.51 6.72 -2.86
CA ALA A 135 4.56 6.64 -4.31
C ALA A 135 5.44 7.74 -4.92
N ALA A 136 5.34 8.97 -4.43
CA ALA A 136 6.17 10.09 -4.87
C ALA A 136 7.65 9.86 -4.55
N LEU A 137 7.96 9.41 -3.33
CA LEU A 137 9.32 9.04 -2.93
C LEU A 137 9.86 7.88 -3.78
N GLY A 138 9.07 6.82 -3.97
CA GLY A 138 9.43 5.69 -4.82
C GLY A 138 9.69 6.11 -6.27
N TRP A 139 8.87 7.02 -6.82
CA TRP A 139 9.07 7.57 -8.15
C TRP A 139 10.35 8.41 -8.26
N VAL A 140 10.64 9.25 -7.26
CA VAL A 140 11.87 10.05 -7.20
C VAL A 140 13.10 9.14 -7.13
N VAL A 141 13.08 8.13 -6.26
CA VAL A 141 14.18 7.16 -6.10
C VAL A 141 14.38 6.34 -7.37
N ALA A 142 13.31 5.83 -7.97
CA ALA A 142 13.41 5.09 -9.24
C ALA A 142 13.97 5.97 -10.36
N ARG A 143 13.51 7.23 -10.45
CA ARG A 143 13.98 8.17 -11.48
C ARG A 143 15.42 8.61 -11.25
N SER A 144 15.83 8.84 -10.01
CA SER A 144 17.21 9.23 -9.68
C SER A 144 18.19 8.06 -9.82
N GLY A 145 17.80 6.86 -9.38
CA GLY A 145 18.62 5.65 -9.48
C GLY A 145 18.82 5.17 -10.92
N LEU A 146 17.85 5.38 -11.81
CA LEU A 146 17.96 4.99 -13.23
C LEU A 146 18.59 6.08 -14.12
N ARG A 147 18.80 7.30 -13.62
CA ARG A 147 19.41 8.39 -14.41
C ARG A 147 20.85 8.09 -14.87
N PRO A 148 21.75 7.54 -14.05
CA PRO A 148 23.11 7.19 -14.46
C PRO A 148 23.15 6.07 -15.50
N LEU A 149 22.20 5.13 -15.44
CA LEU A 149 22.09 4.05 -16.42
C LEU A 149 21.76 4.59 -17.82
N ARG A 150 20.92 5.62 -17.91
CA ARG A 150 20.65 6.32 -19.18
C ARG A 150 21.89 7.01 -19.73
N GLN A 151 22.68 7.66 -18.87
CA GLN A 151 23.95 8.29 -19.31
C GLN A 151 24.93 7.26 -19.88
N VAL A 152 25.08 6.11 -19.22
CA VAL A 152 25.91 5.01 -19.73
C VAL A 152 25.39 4.50 -21.08
N THR A 153 24.06 4.37 -21.22
CA THR A 153 23.42 3.90 -22.46
C THR A 153 23.58 4.91 -23.60
N ASP A 154 23.40 6.21 -23.31
CA ASP A 154 23.55 7.28 -24.30
C ASP A 154 25.00 7.33 -24.81
N VAL A 155 25.99 7.29 -23.91
CA VAL A 155 27.41 7.24 -24.29
C VAL A 155 27.71 5.98 -25.13
N ALA A 156 27.26 4.81 -24.69
CA ALA A 156 27.45 3.56 -25.43
C ALA A 156 26.79 3.58 -26.83
N SER A 157 25.60 4.20 -26.96
CA SER A 157 24.87 4.31 -28.23
C SER A 157 25.51 5.28 -29.22
N GLY A 158 26.27 6.26 -28.73
CA GLY A 158 27.01 7.22 -29.55
C GLY A 158 28.37 6.72 -30.05
N MET A 159 28.86 5.57 -29.56
CA MET A 159 30.18 5.07 -29.93
C MET A 159 30.18 4.49 -31.35
N SER A 160 30.98 5.08 -32.24
CA SER A 160 31.25 4.56 -33.58
C SER A 160 32.72 4.09 -33.69
N ALA A 161 33.08 3.37 -34.75
CA ALA A 161 34.45 2.91 -35.00
C ALA A 161 35.52 4.04 -35.01
N ARG A 162 35.09 5.31 -35.08
CA ARG A 162 35.96 6.50 -35.03
C ARG A 162 36.10 7.11 -33.63
N SER A 163 35.31 6.69 -32.64
CA SER A 163 35.25 7.28 -31.30
C SER A 163 35.61 6.29 -30.17
N LEU A 164 36.31 5.20 -30.47
CA LEU A 164 36.77 4.23 -29.46
C LEU A 164 37.70 4.83 -28.39
N GLN A 165 38.28 6.01 -28.61
CA GLN A 165 39.05 6.72 -27.59
C GLN A 165 38.19 7.33 -26.47
N GLU A 166 36.89 7.52 -26.68
CA GLU A 166 36.01 8.14 -25.71
C GLU A 166 35.63 7.12 -24.62
N ARG A 167 36.06 7.34 -23.38
CA ARG A 167 35.75 6.45 -22.25
C ARG A 167 34.57 6.96 -21.47
N ILE A 168 33.79 6.04 -20.90
CA ILE A 168 32.72 6.40 -19.98
C ILE A 168 33.35 6.90 -18.67
N PRO A 169 33.12 8.17 -18.27
CA PRO A 169 33.65 8.70 -17.02
C PRO A 169 33.05 7.97 -15.81
N LEU A 170 33.89 7.66 -14.82
CA LEU A 170 33.50 6.94 -13.61
C LEU A 170 32.71 7.81 -12.61
N GLU A 171 32.78 9.13 -12.75
CA GLU A 171 32.07 10.11 -11.94
C GLU A 171 31.07 10.84 -12.85
N PRO A 172 29.75 10.88 -12.53
CA PRO A 172 29.10 10.66 -11.25
C PRO A 172 28.35 9.31 -11.17
N VAL A 173 29.01 8.18 -11.44
CA VAL A 173 28.36 6.87 -11.50
C VAL A 173 28.21 6.25 -10.09
N PRO A 174 27.01 5.79 -9.69
CA PRO A 174 26.79 5.08 -8.41
C PRO A 174 27.73 3.88 -8.26
N GLN A 175 28.11 3.54 -7.02
CA GLN A 175 29.06 2.46 -6.75
C GLN A 175 28.64 1.11 -7.36
N GLU A 176 27.34 0.85 -7.41
CA GLU A 176 26.75 -0.36 -7.97
C GLU A 176 26.99 -0.48 -9.49
N LEU A 177 27.11 0.64 -10.20
CA LEU A 177 27.32 0.69 -11.64
C LEU A 177 28.80 0.88 -12.03
N GLN A 178 29.68 1.19 -11.08
CA GLN A 178 31.12 1.36 -11.36
C GLN A 178 31.75 0.09 -11.92
N GLN A 179 31.40 -1.08 -11.38
CA GLN A 179 31.94 -2.36 -11.85
C GLN A 179 31.55 -2.62 -13.32
N LEU A 180 30.32 -2.27 -13.70
CA LEU A 180 29.85 -2.39 -15.09
C LEU A 180 30.62 -1.45 -16.02
N VAL A 181 30.80 -0.19 -15.62
CA VAL A 181 31.58 0.80 -16.38
C VAL A 181 33.02 0.35 -16.56
N LEU A 182 33.64 -0.21 -15.52
CA LEU A 182 34.99 -0.77 -15.60
C LEU A 182 35.08 -1.93 -16.58
N SER A 183 34.14 -2.89 -16.53
CA SER A 183 34.10 -4.01 -17.48
C SER A 183 33.88 -3.55 -18.92
N PHE A 184 33.04 -2.54 -19.14
CA PHE A 184 32.78 -1.98 -20.46
C PHE A 184 34.02 -1.26 -21.04
N ASN A 185 34.65 -0.40 -20.24
CA ASN A 185 35.89 0.27 -20.62
C ASN A 185 37.04 -0.73 -20.88
N ALA A 186 37.09 -1.85 -20.14
CA ALA A 186 38.06 -2.92 -20.40
C ALA A 186 37.79 -3.63 -21.74
N MET A 187 36.53 -3.86 -22.10
CA MET A 187 36.16 -4.43 -23.40
C MET A 187 36.56 -3.49 -24.55
N LEU A 188 36.29 -2.18 -24.41
CA LEU A 188 36.69 -1.15 -25.38
C LEU A 188 38.21 -1.13 -25.60
N ALA A 189 39.00 -1.21 -24.52
CA ALA A 189 40.46 -1.25 -24.60
C ALA A 189 40.97 -2.45 -25.41
N ARG A 190 40.37 -3.63 -25.26
CA ARG A 190 40.75 -4.83 -26.03
C ARG A 190 40.37 -4.70 -27.51
N LEU A 191 39.24 -4.06 -27.81
CA LEU A 191 38.78 -3.78 -29.17
C LEU A 191 39.72 -2.80 -29.88
N GLU A 192 40.12 -1.72 -29.20
CA GLU A 192 41.11 -0.76 -29.71
C GLU A 192 42.45 -1.45 -30.02
N GLU A 193 42.94 -2.29 -29.12
CA GLU A 193 44.20 -3.02 -29.30
C GLU A 193 44.13 -4.00 -30.50
N ALA A 194 42.99 -4.68 -30.69
CA ALA A 194 42.76 -5.54 -31.85
C ALA A 194 42.71 -4.74 -33.17
N PHE A 195 42.09 -3.56 -33.16
CA PHE A 195 42.00 -2.68 -34.33
C PHE A 195 43.37 -2.13 -34.73
N ILE A 196 44.19 -1.72 -33.76
CA ILE A 196 45.57 -1.26 -34.00
C ILE A 196 46.41 -2.38 -34.63
N ARG A 197 46.33 -3.61 -34.08
CA ARG A 197 47.02 -4.77 -34.65
C ARG A 197 46.59 -5.07 -36.08
N LEU A 198 45.29 -5.02 -36.36
CA LEU A 198 44.75 -5.26 -37.70
C LEU A 198 45.19 -4.17 -38.69
N SER A 199 45.17 -2.90 -38.27
CA SER A 199 45.62 -1.78 -39.08
C SER A 199 47.10 -1.88 -39.42
N ASN A 200 47.94 -2.23 -38.44
CA ASN A 200 49.38 -2.43 -38.65
C ASN A 200 49.64 -3.62 -39.57
N PHE A 201 48.95 -4.75 -39.37
CA PHE A 201 49.06 -5.90 -40.26
C PHE A 201 48.61 -5.59 -41.70
N SER A 202 47.54 -4.80 -41.87
CA SER A 202 47.10 -4.35 -43.19
C SER A 202 48.11 -3.41 -43.85
N ALA A 203 48.73 -2.50 -43.08
CA ALA A 203 49.77 -1.61 -43.56
C ALA A 203 51.05 -2.38 -43.94
N ASP A 204 51.42 -3.37 -43.14
CA ASP A 204 52.55 -4.27 -43.38
C ASP A 204 52.31 -5.17 -44.60
N ILE A 205 51.11 -5.72 -44.77
CA ILE A 205 50.74 -6.46 -46.00
C ILE A 205 50.76 -5.54 -47.22
N ALA A 206 50.26 -4.31 -47.11
CA ALA A 206 50.30 -3.35 -48.21
C ALA A 206 51.75 -2.99 -48.59
N HIS A 207 52.66 -2.93 -47.60
CA HIS A 207 54.09 -2.76 -47.83
C HIS A 207 54.74 -4.03 -48.41
N GLU A 208 54.43 -5.21 -47.88
CA GLU A 208 55.00 -6.47 -48.34
C GLU A 208 54.51 -6.86 -49.73
N LEU A 209 53.27 -6.57 -50.12
CA LEU A 209 52.76 -6.82 -51.48
C LEU A 209 53.36 -5.88 -52.54
N ARG A 210 53.88 -4.71 -52.14
CA ARG A 210 54.52 -3.77 -53.07
C ARG A 210 55.88 -4.28 -53.58
N THR A 211 56.56 -5.11 -52.80
CA THR A 211 57.96 -5.50 -53.04
C THR A 211 58.16 -6.74 -53.95
N PRO A 212 57.28 -7.76 -53.98
CA PRO A 212 57.45 -8.94 -54.84
C PRO A 212 56.81 -8.79 -56.22
N VAL A 213 55.80 -7.93 -56.43
CA VAL A 213 55.22 -7.71 -57.77
C VAL A 213 56.27 -7.12 -58.73
N SER A 214 57.16 -6.26 -58.22
CA SER A 214 58.30 -5.74 -58.98
C SER A 214 59.37 -6.82 -59.27
N ARG A 215 59.48 -7.84 -58.41
CA ARG A 215 60.51 -8.89 -58.53
C ARG A 215 60.09 -10.02 -59.46
N SER A 216 58.82 -10.42 -59.43
CA SER A 216 58.29 -11.46 -60.32
C SER A 216 58.25 -11.02 -61.79
N GLY A 217 58.03 -9.73 -62.05
CA GLY A 217 58.17 -9.16 -63.39
C GLY A 217 59.60 -9.23 -63.93
N PHE A 218 60.61 -9.04 -63.07
CA PHE A 218 62.02 -9.03 -63.47
C PHE A 218 62.50 -10.40 -63.98
N TYR A 219 62.11 -11.51 -63.34
CA TYR A 219 62.47 -12.85 -63.82
C TYR A 219 61.77 -13.24 -65.14
N ALA A 220 60.57 -12.73 -65.39
CA ALA A 220 59.83 -13.00 -66.62
C ALA A 220 60.47 -12.36 -67.88
N TRP A 221 61.26 -11.29 -67.71
CA TRP A 221 62.03 -10.69 -68.81
C TRP A 221 63.30 -11.45 -69.16
N GLN A 222 63.79 -12.34 -68.29
CA GLN A 222 65.08 -13.02 -68.47
C GLN A 222 64.98 -14.37 -69.20
N GLN A 223 63.77 -14.92 -69.39
CA GLN A 223 63.55 -16.22 -70.04
C GLN A 223 62.91 -16.15 -71.44
N ARG A 224 62.76 -14.97 -72.04
CA ARG A 224 62.26 -14.87 -73.42
C ARG A 224 63.35 -15.37 -74.39
N PRO A 225 63.16 -16.48 -75.13
CA PRO A 225 64.14 -16.91 -76.12
C PRO A 225 64.21 -15.90 -77.28
N PRO A 226 65.38 -15.74 -77.91
CA PRO A 226 65.54 -14.82 -79.04
C PRO A 226 64.60 -15.18 -80.18
N SER A 227 64.02 -14.15 -80.80
CA SER A 227 63.01 -14.32 -81.85
C SER A 227 63.59 -15.04 -83.07
N ALA A 228 62.78 -15.85 -83.75
CA ALA A 228 63.18 -16.64 -84.93
C ALA A 228 63.83 -15.83 -86.07
N ARG A 229 63.67 -14.50 -86.07
CA ARG A 229 64.33 -13.57 -87.00
C ARG A 229 65.85 -13.45 -86.76
N GLU A 230 66.33 -13.57 -85.52
CA GLU A 230 67.78 -13.55 -85.22
C GLU A 230 68.47 -14.86 -85.59
N MET A 231 67.76 -16.00 -85.51
CA MET A 231 68.28 -17.30 -85.93
C MET A 231 68.41 -17.42 -87.45
N ALA A 232 67.52 -16.79 -88.21
CA ALA A 232 67.59 -16.76 -89.67
C ALA A 232 68.78 -15.94 -90.18
N ASN A 233 69.11 -14.82 -89.51
CA ASN A 233 70.21 -13.94 -89.94
C ASN A 233 71.60 -14.54 -89.64
N ARG A 234 71.73 -15.41 -88.64
CA ARG A 234 72.98 -16.12 -88.30
C ARG A 234 73.37 -17.24 -89.27
N ARG A 235 72.48 -17.66 -90.17
CA ARG A 235 72.80 -18.66 -91.21
C ARG A 235 73.31 -18.04 -92.52
N LEU A 236 73.23 -16.72 -92.69
CA LEU A 236 73.65 -16.03 -93.91
C LEU A 236 75.04 -15.35 -93.80
N SER A 237 75.73 -15.47 -92.65
CA SER A 237 77.10 -14.96 -92.48
C SER A 237 78.12 -16.08 -92.14
N LYS A 238 78.09 -17.17 -92.91
CA LYS A 238 79.22 -18.10 -93.01
C LYS A 238 79.99 -17.81 -94.29
#